data_AF-A0A969PZV4-F1
#
_entry.id   AF-A0A969PZV4-F1
#
_cell.length_a   1.000
_cell.length_b   1.000
_cell.length_c   1.000
_cell.angle_alpha   90.00
_cell.angle_beta   90.00
_cell.angle_gamma   90.00
#
_symmetry.space_group_name_H-M   'P 1'
#
loop_
_entity.id
_entity.type
_entity.pdbx_description
1 polymer ?
#
loop_
_entity_poly.entity_id
_entity_poly.type
_entity_poly.pdbx_seq_one_letter_code
_entity_poly.pdbx_strand_id
1 'polypeptide(L)'
;MSDDIYTGKMMDRRYVGEHVDILYSAKRCIHAEECIHRLAAVFDAKRRPWILPGATPAETVAEVVAHCPSGALHYESKDGAVDIRETPPPTNEITLWHNGPLQFSGELHITGANVQINDETRVTLCRCGQSQSKPFCDNSHKTSGFDGTVTAPLTALPTRDGGPLKISVSPNGPLVLEGAFSAAG
;
A
#
# COMPACT_ATOMS: atom_id res chain seq x y z
N MET A 1 14.61 16.66 -12.40
CA MET A 1 13.69 15.58 -12.01
C MET A 1 14.61 14.43 -11.65
N SER A 2 14.67 13.97 -10.39
CA SER A 2 15.67 12.94 -10.08
C SER A 2 15.27 11.65 -10.78
N ASP A 3 16.26 11.02 -11.41
CA ASP A 3 16.15 9.72 -12.09
C ASP A 3 16.07 8.56 -11.09
N ASP A 4 15.70 8.85 -9.84
CA ASP A 4 15.72 7.87 -8.77
C ASP A 4 14.50 6.94 -8.88
N ILE A 5 14.79 5.66 -9.03
CA ILE A 5 13.79 4.60 -9.01
C ILE A 5 13.20 4.51 -7.59
N TYR A 6 11.87 4.61 -7.47
CA TYR A 6 11.18 4.44 -6.20
C TYR A 6 11.10 2.95 -5.84
N THR A 7 11.79 2.56 -4.76
CA THR A 7 11.89 1.17 -4.30
C THR A 7 11.00 0.83 -3.10
N GLY A 8 10.05 1.69 -2.76
CA GLY A 8 9.09 1.43 -1.67
C GLY A 8 9.63 1.61 -0.25
N LYS A 9 10.95 1.79 -0.05
CA LYS A 9 11.58 1.87 1.30
C LYS A 9 12.61 2.99 1.48
N MET A 10 13.40 3.33 0.45
CA MET A 10 14.54 4.26 0.60
C MET A 10 14.16 5.75 0.69
N MET A 11 12.96 6.14 0.27
CA MET A 11 12.54 7.55 0.18
C MET A 11 11.48 7.93 1.24
N ASP A 12 11.15 7.00 2.12
CA ASP A 12 10.09 7.17 3.11
C ASP A 12 10.62 7.87 4.37
N ARG A 13 9.74 8.63 5.05
CA ARG A 13 10.10 9.30 6.30
C ARG A 13 10.19 8.26 7.41
N ARG A 14 11.31 8.22 8.12
CA ARG A 14 11.52 7.33 9.27
C ARG A 14 11.22 8.05 10.58
N TYR A 15 10.40 7.42 11.42
CA TYR A 15 10.15 7.82 12.80
C TYR A 15 10.81 6.79 13.69
N VAL A 16 11.80 7.23 14.45
CA VAL A 16 12.67 6.33 15.23
C VAL A 16 12.04 6.07 16.60
N GLY A 17 11.89 4.80 16.95
CA GLY A 17 11.47 4.36 18.29
C GLY A 17 12.55 3.56 19.01
N GLU A 18 12.29 3.20 20.26
CA GLU A 18 13.20 2.34 21.04
C GLU A 18 13.23 0.92 20.50
N HIS A 19 12.06 0.32 20.27
CA HIS A 19 11.91 -1.09 19.85
C HIS A 19 11.52 -1.25 18.37
N VAL A 20 10.95 -0.21 17.77
CA VAL A 20 10.45 -0.25 16.40
C VAL A 20 10.61 1.11 15.74
N ASP A 21 11.05 1.12 14.47
CA ASP A 21 10.97 2.30 13.61
C ASP A 21 9.72 2.19 12.75
N ILE A 22 9.01 3.31 12.54
CA ILE A 22 7.90 3.39 11.60
C ILE A 22 8.37 4.15 10.35
N LEU A 23 8.21 3.52 9.18
CA LEU A 23 8.47 4.13 7.89
C LEU A 23 7.15 4.62 7.30
N TYR A 24 7.13 5.83 6.76
CA TYR A 24 5.95 6.45 6.19
C TYR A 24 6.20 7.03 4.79
N SER A 25 5.42 6.55 3.83
CA SER A 25 5.39 7.07 2.46
C SER A 25 4.22 8.02 2.21
N ALA A 26 4.51 9.31 2.15
CA ALA A 26 3.50 10.30 1.72
C ALA A 26 3.02 10.04 0.28
N LYS A 27 3.90 9.51 -0.58
CA LYS A 27 3.60 9.19 -1.99
C LYS A 27 2.54 8.10 -2.14
N ARG A 28 2.47 7.17 -1.18
CA ARG A 28 1.54 6.03 -1.22
C ARG A 28 0.29 6.24 -0.34
N CYS A 29 0.30 7.22 0.55
CA CYS A 29 -0.78 7.38 1.52
C CYS A 29 -2.06 7.84 0.84
N ILE A 30 -3.09 7.00 0.87
CA ILE A 30 -4.43 7.35 0.37
C ILE A 30 -5.31 8.01 1.43
N HIS A 31 -4.75 8.37 2.60
CA HIS A 31 -5.50 8.95 3.72
C HIS A 31 -6.76 8.14 4.07
N ALA A 32 -6.64 6.80 4.15
CA ALA A 32 -7.72 5.91 4.57
C ALA A 32 -8.03 5.99 6.09
N GLU A 33 -7.19 6.68 6.86
CA GLU A 33 -7.35 6.93 8.30
C GLU A 33 -7.36 5.67 9.20
N GLU A 34 -7.18 4.46 8.64
CA GLU A 34 -7.04 3.21 9.40
C GLU A 34 -6.05 3.31 10.56
N CYS A 35 -4.88 3.93 10.34
CA CYS A 35 -3.86 4.08 11.39
C CYS A 35 -4.31 5.03 12.52
N ILE A 36 -4.97 6.14 12.20
CA ILE A 36 -5.44 7.13 13.16
C ILE A 36 -6.60 6.56 13.98
N HIS A 37 -7.54 5.87 13.33
CA HIS A 37 -8.70 5.29 14.00
C HIS A 37 -8.33 4.08 14.87
N ARG A 38 -7.35 3.28 14.46
CA ARG A 38 -6.94 2.08 15.21
C ARG A 38 -5.96 2.39 16.34
N LEU A 39 -5.12 3.42 16.23
CA LEU A 39 -4.06 3.68 17.22
C LEU A 39 -3.69 5.17 17.34
N ALA A 40 -4.67 5.99 17.76
CA ALA A 40 -4.49 7.44 17.92
C ALA A 40 -3.34 7.85 18.86
N ALA A 41 -2.96 6.99 19.82
CA ALA A 41 -1.79 7.21 20.67
C ALA A 41 -0.50 7.35 19.82
N VAL A 42 -0.36 6.50 18.79
CA VAL A 42 0.80 6.47 17.89
C VAL A 42 0.62 7.38 16.69
N PHE A 43 -0.59 7.45 16.09
CA PHE A 43 -0.87 8.23 14.88
C PHE A 43 -1.87 9.36 15.14
N ASP A 44 -1.41 10.61 15.08
CA ASP A 44 -2.26 11.79 15.28
C ASP A 44 -1.89 12.92 14.30
N ALA A 45 -2.75 13.16 13.31
CA ALA A 45 -2.57 14.20 12.30
C ALA A 45 -2.45 15.63 12.86
N LYS A 46 -2.96 15.88 14.08
CA LYS A 46 -2.91 17.18 14.76
C LYS A 46 -1.61 17.38 15.55
N ARG A 47 -0.85 16.31 15.79
CA ARG A 47 0.40 16.33 16.55
C ARG A 47 1.63 16.50 15.66
N ARG A 48 2.73 16.98 16.24
CA ARG A 48 4.07 17.02 15.62
C ARG A 48 5.11 16.49 16.62
N PRO A 49 5.85 15.40 16.30
CA PRO A 49 5.64 14.52 15.15
C PRO A 49 4.27 13.82 15.23
N TRP A 50 3.66 13.57 14.07
CA TRP A 50 2.34 12.93 14.01
C TRP A 50 2.41 11.43 14.30
N ILE A 51 3.58 10.81 14.11
CA ILE A 51 3.86 9.41 14.48
C ILE A 51 4.77 9.36 15.71
N LEU A 52 4.38 8.59 16.73
CA LEU A 52 5.17 8.29 17.94
C LEU A 52 5.33 6.77 18.11
N PRO A 53 6.40 6.16 17.57
CA PRO A 53 6.56 4.70 17.59
C PRO A 53 6.58 4.06 18.98
N GLY A 54 7.05 4.79 20.01
CA GLY A 54 7.14 4.28 21.39
C GLY A 54 5.92 4.58 22.27
N ALA A 55 4.80 5.06 21.71
CA ALA A 55 3.62 5.42 22.52
C ALA A 55 2.83 4.19 23.03
N THR A 56 3.07 3.02 22.45
CA THR A 56 2.45 1.73 22.80
C THR A 56 3.48 0.61 22.62
N PRO A 57 3.20 -0.62 23.09
CA PRO A 57 4.05 -1.78 22.79
C PRO A 57 4.30 -1.96 21.30
N ALA A 58 5.48 -2.47 20.94
CA ALA A 58 5.93 -2.57 19.57
C ALA A 58 5.09 -3.55 18.74
N GLU A 59 4.56 -4.62 19.34
CA GLU A 59 3.66 -5.55 18.63
C GLU A 59 2.36 -4.86 18.22
N THR A 60 1.77 -4.03 19.10
CA THR A 60 0.56 -3.26 18.78
C THR A 60 0.79 -2.28 17.62
N VAL A 61 1.99 -1.68 17.56
CA VAL A 61 2.37 -0.83 16.42
C VAL A 61 2.42 -1.66 15.13
N ALA A 62 3.08 -2.81 15.15
CA ALA A 62 3.24 -3.67 13.98
C ALA A 62 1.89 -4.16 13.44
N GLU A 63 0.97 -4.59 14.31
CA GLU A 63 -0.39 -4.98 13.95
C GLU A 63 -1.14 -3.86 13.24
N VAL A 64 -1.10 -2.64 13.77
CA VAL A 64 -1.84 -1.50 13.20
C VAL A 64 -1.21 -1.01 11.90
N VAL A 65 0.12 -1.07 11.77
CA VAL A 65 0.82 -0.74 10.52
C VAL A 65 0.40 -1.70 9.38
N ALA A 66 0.22 -2.99 9.68
CA ALA A 66 -0.24 -3.98 8.69
C ALA A 66 -1.63 -3.64 8.11
N HIS A 67 -2.49 -2.94 8.87
CA HIS A 67 -3.80 -2.51 8.40
C HIS A 67 -3.79 -1.32 7.42
N CYS A 68 -2.64 -0.73 7.09
CA CYS A 68 -2.56 0.33 6.09
C CYS A 68 -2.86 -0.22 4.67
N PRO A 69 -4.01 0.08 4.04
CA PRO A 69 -4.41 -0.58 2.78
C PRO A 69 -3.49 -0.27 1.60
N SER A 70 -2.83 0.90 1.63
CA SER A 70 -1.93 1.31 0.56
C SER A 70 -0.47 0.89 0.77
N GLY A 71 -0.17 0.26 1.91
CA GLY A 71 1.20 -0.04 2.36
C GLY A 71 2.04 1.22 2.52
N ALA A 72 1.43 2.39 2.78
CA ALA A 72 2.15 3.62 3.05
C ALA A 72 2.87 3.61 4.41
N LEU A 73 2.53 2.66 5.28
CA LEU A 73 3.19 2.44 6.55
C LEU A 73 3.89 1.08 6.53
N HIS A 74 5.15 1.08 6.97
CA HIS A 74 5.93 -0.12 7.26
C HIS A 74 6.59 0.04 8.63
N TYR A 75 7.11 -1.05 9.18
CA TYR A 75 7.93 -0.99 10.40
C TYR A 75 9.23 -1.78 10.24
N GLU A 76 10.23 -1.38 11.02
CA GLU A 76 11.47 -2.13 11.21
C GLU A 76 11.59 -2.48 12.71
N SER A 77 11.59 -3.78 13.02
CA SER A 77 11.80 -4.31 14.37
C SER A 77 13.27 -4.18 14.78
N LYS A 78 13.54 -3.80 16.04
CA LYS A 78 14.90 -3.72 16.60
C LYS A 78 15.14 -4.83 17.59
N ASP A 79 16.30 -5.47 17.50
CA ASP A 79 16.76 -6.50 18.44
C ASP A 79 15.74 -7.63 18.69
N GLY A 80 14.90 -7.93 17.68
CA GLY A 80 13.85 -8.95 17.80
C GLY A 80 12.67 -8.55 18.69
N ALA A 81 12.49 -7.26 19.00
CA ALA A 81 11.41 -6.76 19.86
C ALA A 81 10.00 -7.01 19.30
N VAL A 82 9.89 -7.29 18.00
CA VAL A 82 8.66 -7.75 17.34
C VAL A 82 9.00 -8.98 16.51
N ASP A 83 8.33 -10.10 16.80
CA ASP A 83 8.37 -11.37 16.03
C ASP A 83 7.20 -11.51 15.04
N ILE A 84 6.34 -10.49 14.98
CA ILE A 84 5.37 -10.36 13.90
C ILE A 84 6.16 -9.97 12.65
N ARG A 85 5.90 -10.66 11.54
CA ARG A 85 6.39 -10.27 10.21
C ARG A 85 5.20 -10.15 9.31
N GLU A 86 5.15 -9.06 8.55
CA GLU A 86 4.17 -8.97 7.50
C GLU A 86 4.54 -9.91 6.36
N THR A 87 3.66 -10.86 6.06
CA THR A 87 3.85 -11.84 4.98
C THR A 87 2.72 -11.71 3.97
N PRO A 88 2.98 -11.96 2.67
CA PRO A 88 1.94 -12.05 1.67
C PRO A 88 0.82 -13.01 2.09
N PRO A 89 -0.46 -12.70 1.80
CA PRO A 89 -1.53 -13.68 1.93
C PRO A 89 -1.31 -14.86 0.96
N PRO A 90 -1.94 -16.03 1.23
CA PRO A 90 -1.79 -17.22 0.38
C PRO A 90 -2.38 -17.07 -1.03
N THR A 91 -3.15 -16.01 -1.29
CA THR A 91 -3.76 -15.72 -2.59
C THR A 91 -3.60 -14.24 -2.88
N ASN A 92 -3.31 -13.90 -4.14
CA ASN A 92 -3.34 -12.51 -4.57
C ASN A 92 -4.80 -12.07 -4.81
N GLU A 93 -5.22 -10.98 -4.19
CA GLU A 93 -6.55 -10.41 -4.30
C GLU A 93 -6.48 -8.95 -4.77
N ILE A 94 -7.39 -8.57 -5.66
CA ILE A 94 -7.57 -7.21 -6.14
C ILE A 94 -8.97 -6.74 -5.77
N THR A 95 -9.07 -5.78 -4.87
CA THR A 95 -10.33 -5.13 -4.52
C THR A 95 -10.50 -3.86 -5.34
N LEU A 96 -11.62 -3.77 -6.06
CA LEU A 96 -12.04 -2.59 -6.79
C LEU A 96 -12.86 -1.71 -5.86
N TRP A 97 -12.36 -0.52 -5.53
CA TRP A 97 -13.16 0.42 -4.76
C TRP A 97 -14.19 1.09 -5.68
N HIS A 98 -15.42 1.25 -5.19
CA HIS A 98 -16.48 1.96 -5.89
C HIS A 98 -16.01 3.38 -6.26
N ASN A 99 -16.03 3.70 -7.56
CA ASN A 99 -15.48 4.95 -8.12
C ASN A 99 -14.08 5.30 -7.60
N GLY A 100 -13.29 4.29 -7.28
CA GLY A 100 -12.05 4.42 -6.55
C GLY A 100 -10.89 3.61 -7.16
N PRO A 101 -9.79 3.50 -6.41
CA PRO A 101 -8.58 2.82 -6.88
C PRO A 101 -8.73 1.29 -6.93
N LEU A 102 -7.63 0.64 -7.32
CA LEU A 102 -7.42 -0.79 -7.18
C LEU A 102 -6.55 -1.05 -5.96
N GLN A 103 -7.04 -1.82 -4.99
CA GLN A 103 -6.26 -2.28 -3.85
C GLN A 103 -5.79 -3.70 -4.11
N PHE A 104 -4.49 -3.93 -4.04
CA PHE A 104 -3.86 -5.23 -4.20
C PHE A 104 -3.43 -5.74 -2.83
N SER A 105 -3.61 -7.04 -2.60
CA SER A 105 -3.01 -7.78 -1.50
C SER A 105 -2.42 -9.08 -2.04
N GLY A 106 -1.17 -9.42 -1.73
CA GLY A 106 -0.50 -10.55 -2.37
C GLY A 106 1.02 -10.53 -2.23
N GLU A 107 1.72 -11.36 -3.00
CA GLU A 107 3.19 -11.30 -3.17
C GLU A 107 3.49 -10.39 -4.37
N LEU A 108 3.67 -9.09 -4.14
CA LEU A 108 3.56 -8.08 -5.20
C LEU A 108 4.93 -7.60 -5.69
N HIS A 109 5.16 -7.74 -7.00
CA HIS A 109 6.35 -7.23 -7.68
C HIS A 109 5.95 -6.14 -8.68
N ILE A 110 6.27 -4.88 -8.41
CA ILE A 110 5.81 -3.71 -9.19
C ILE A 110 6.99 -3.11 -9.96
N THR A 111 6.87 -2.97 -11.28
CA THR A 111 7.92 -2.41 -12.14
C THR A 111 7.36 -1.42 -13.16
N GLY A 112 8.18 -0.45 -13.55
CA GLY A 112 7.84 0.56 -14.57
C GLY A 112 7.48 1.92 -13.97
N ALA A 113 7.34 2.94 -14.82
CA ALA A 113 7.06 4.33 -14.41
C ALA A 113 7.92 4.84 -13.22
N ASN A 114 9.23 4.57 -13.24
CA ASN A 114 10.19 4.87 -12.17
C ASN A 114 9.86 4.23 -10.81
N VAL A 115 9.22 3.05 -10.83
CA VAL A 115 8.98 2.20 -9.66
C VAL A 115 9.63 0.84 -9.85
N GLN A 116 10.28 0.34 -8.81
CA GLN A 116 10.77 -1.04 -8.72
C GLN A 116 10.62 -1.53 -7.28
N ILE A 117 9.52 -2.21 -7.00
CA ILE A 117 9.20 -2.78 -5.68
C ILE A 117 9.17 -4.29 -5.86
N ASN A 118 10.05 -5.01 -5.16
CA ASN A 118 10.16 -6.47 -5.30
C ASN A 118 9.45 -7.24 -4.18
N ASP A 119 9.23 -6.62 -3.02
CA ASP A 119 8.72 -7.30 -1.84
C ASP A 119 7.67 -6.40 -1.17
N GLU A 120 6.43 -6.54 -1.61
CA GLU A 120 5.29 -5.82 -1.04
C GLU A 120 4.10 -6.74 -0.86
N THR A 121 3.35 -6.54 0.21
CA THR A 121 2.17 -7.33 0.58
C THR A 121 0.87 -6.65 0.21
N ARG A 122 0.90 -5.32 0.09
CA ARG A 122 -0.27 -4.50 -0.25
C ARG A 122 0.09 -3.18 -0.92
N VAL A 123 -0.72 -2.78 -1.89
CA VAL A 123 -0.60 -1.48 -2.54
C VAL A 123 -1.94 -0.99 -3.05
N THR A 124 -2.12 0.32 -3.11
CA THR A 124 -3.30 0.93 -3.75
C THR A 124 -2.87 1.73 -4.98
N LEU A 125 -3.29 1.28 -6.16
CA LEU A 125 -2.90 1.84 -7.45
C LEU A 125 -4.02 2.67 -8.08
N CYS A 126 -3.60 3.68 -8.84
CA CYS A 126 -4.50 4.59 -9.53
C CYS A 126 -5.29 3.85 -10.63
N ARG A 127 -6.62 3.98 -10.60
CA ARG A 127 -7.52 3.51 -11.66
C ARG A 127 -8.07 4.64 -12.54
N CYS A 128 -8.17 5.86 -12.01
CA CYS A 128 -8.82 6.98 -12.69
C CYS A 128 -7.95 7.72 -13.72
N GLY A 129 -6.64 7.44 -13.77
CA GLY A 129 -5.70 8.14 -14.63
C GLY A 129 -5.28 9.55 -14.17
N GLN A 130 -5.84 10.08 -13.07
CA GLN A 130 -5.63 11.49 -12.67
C GLN A 130 -4.65 11.71 -11.52
N SER A 131 -4.17 10.63 -10.89
CA SER A 131 -3.20 10.73 -9.78
C SER A 131 -1.94 11.52 -10.18
N GLN A 132 -1.46 12.37 -9.29
CA GLN A 132 -0.18 13.06 -9.36
C GLN A 132 0.95 12.23 -8.72
N SER A 133 0.61 11.15 -8.01
CA SER A 133 1.54 10.22 -7.37
C SER A 133 1.65 8.88 -8.11
N LYS A 134 1.43 8.86 -9.43
CA LYS A 134 1.43 7.62 -10.23
C LYS A 134 2.69 6.76 -9.98
N PRO A 135 2.54 5.43 -9.95
CA PRO A 135 1.33 4.64 -10.23
C PRO A 135 0.32 4.57 -9.05
N PHE A 136 0.65 5.14 -7.89
CA PHE A 136 -0.17 5.06 -6.69
C PHE A 136 -1.42 5.93 -6.78
N CYS A 137 -2.47 5.57 -6.03
CA CYS A 137 -3.62 6.43 -5.83
C CYS A 137 -3.28 7.59 -4.87
N ASP A 138 -3.78 8.78 -5.15
CA ASP A 138 -3.67 9.97 -4.28
C ASP A 138 -5.03 10.64 -4.00
N ASN A 139 -6.12 9.88 -4.20
CA ASN A 139 -7.51 10.35 -4.13
C ASN A 139 -7.99 11.34 -5.21
N SER A 140 -7.22 11.63 -6.25
CA SER A 140 -7.67 12.51 -7.35
C SER A 140 -9.00 12.08 -8.00
N HIS A 141 -9.34 10.78 -7.94
CA HIS A 141 -10.62 10.25 -8.41
C HIS A 141 -11.85 10.90 -7.75
N LYS A 142 -11.74 11.38 -6.50
CA LYS A 142 -12.85 11.98 -5.75
C LYS A 142 -13.35 13.29 -6.38
N THR A 143 -12.49 14.01 -7.09
CA THR A 143 -12.79 15.32 -7.67
C THR A 143 -12.68 15.35 -9.20
N SER A 144 -12.22 14.27 -9.83
CA SER A 144 -11.99 14.24 -11.28
C SER A 144 -13.19 13.83 -12.13
N GLY A 145 -14.35 13.59 -11.52
CA GLY A 145 -15.52 13.05 -12.24
C GLY A 145 -15.33 11.62 -12.74
N PHE A 146 -14.49 10.82 -12.07
CA PHE A 146 -14.22 9.44 -12.46
C PHE A 146 -15.48 8.56 -12.27
N ASP A 147 -16.01 8.04 -13.37
CA ASP A 147 -16.99 6.95 -13.34
C ASP A 147 -16.23 5.61 -13.40
N GLY A 148 -16.22 4.93 -12.27
CA GLY A 148 -15.55 3.66 -12.10
C GLY A 148 -16.48 2.46 -12.21
N THR A 149 -17.69 2.62 -12.74
CA THR A 149 -18.68 1.55 -12.88
C THR A 149 -18.12 0.39 -13.69
N VAL A 150 -18.13 -0.80 -13.08
CA VAL A 150 -17.65 -2.03 -13.71
C VAL A 150 -18.79 -2.65 -14.52
N THR A 151 -18.65 -2.67 -15.84
CA THR A 151 -19.68 -3.19 -16.75
C THR A 151 -19.42 -4.62 -17.21
N ALA A 152 -18.18 -5.09 -17.08
CA ALA A 152 -17.82 -6.48 -17.36
C ALA A 152 -18.02 -7.33 -16.09
N PRO A 153 -18.49 -8.58 -16.20
CA PRO A 153 -18.57 -9.47 -15.05
C PRO A 153 -17.16 -9.68 -14.47
N LEU A 154 -17.01 -9.46 -13.16
CA LEU A 154 -15.84 -9.86 -12.40
C LEU A 154 -15.90 -11.38 -12.22
N THR A 155 -15.51 -12.11 -13.25
CA THR A 155 -15.35 -13.56 -13.12
C THR A 155 -14.07 -13.80 -12.33
N ALA A 156 -14.20 -14.20 -11.06
CA ALA A 156 -13.06 -14.70 -10.31
C ALA A 156 -12.45 -15.86 -11.08
N LEU A 157 -11.22 -15.69 -11.57
CA LEU A 157 -10.45 -16.83 -12.03
C LEU A 157 -10.22 -17.75 -10.83
N PRO A 158 -10.23 -19.08 -11.00
CA PRO A 158 -10.04 -20.01 -9.89
C PRO A 158 -8.75 -19.65 -9.15
N THR A 159 -8.89 -19.39 -7.84
CA THR A 159 -7.79 -19.17 -6.92
C THR A 159 -6.85 -20.37 -7.01
N ARG A 160 -5.62 -20.12 -7.47
CA ARG A 160 -4.50 -21.03 -7.30
C ARG A 160 -3.67 -20.48 -6.14
N ASP A 161 -3.00 -21.36 -5.41
CA ASP A 161 -2.01 -20.96 -4.41
C ASP A 161 -1.10 -19.87 -4.99
N GLY A 162 -0.99 -18.76 -4.26
CA GLY A 162 -0.36 -17.53 -4.69
C GLY A 162 1.16 -17.66 -4.67
N GLY A 163 1.77 -17.30 -5.79
CA GLY A 163 3.17 -16.88 -5.85
C GLY A 163 3.24 -15.42 -6.33
N PRO A 164 4.41 -14.98 -6.81
CA PRO A 164 4.62 -13.61 -7.24
C PRO A 164 3.57 -13.13 -8.26
N LEU A 165 2.89 -12.03 -7.94
CA LEU A 165 2.08 -11.25 -8.88
C LEU A 165 2.92 -10.09 -9.41
N LYS A 166 3.30 -10.17 -10.68
CA LYS A 166 4.01 -9.08 -11.36
C LYS A 166 3.00 -8.05 -11.82
N ILE A 167 3.25 -6.79 -11.47
CA ILE A 167 2.45 -5.62 -11.82
C ILE A 167 3.34 -4.67 -12.63
N SER A 168 3.18 -4.67 -13.95
CA SER A 168 3.87 -3.72 -14.81
C SER A 168 3.02 -2.46 -14.96
N VAL A 169 3.60 -1.30 -14.65
CA VAL A 169 2.93 0.00 -14.67
C VAL A 169 3.50 0.91 -15.75
N SER A 170 2.62 1.59 -16.48
CA SER A 170 2.99 2.58 -17.50
C SER A 170 2.41 3.95 -17.15
N PRO A 171 3.12 5.06 -17.44
CA PRO A 171 2.54 6.40 -17.27
C PRO A 171 1.27 6.56 -18.10
N ASN A 172 0.13 6.79 -17.42
CA ASN A 172 -1.21 6.90 -18.03
C ASN A 172 -1.59 5.70 -18.93
N GLY A 173 -0.94 4.55 -18.74
CA GLY A 173 -1.20 3.33 -19.48
C GLY A 173 -1.96 2.30 -18.65
N PRO A 174 -2.29 1.14 -19.23
CA PRO A 174 -2.87 0.03 -18.50
C PRO A 174 -1.91 -0.51 -17.44
N LEU A 175 -2.47 -1.14 -16.41
CA LEU A 175 -1.74 -2.06 -15.55
C LEU A 175 -1.71 -3.42 -16.24
N VAL A 176 -0.54 -4.04 -16.34
CA VAL A 176 -0.40 -5.41 -16.84
C VAL A 176 -0.07 -6.32 -15.66
N LEU A 177 -0.90 -7.35 -15.49
CA LEU A 177 -0.80 -8.30 -14.38
C LEU A 177 -0.38 -9.67 -14.91
N GLU A 178 0.68 -10.24 -14.35
CA GLU A 178 1.13 -11.60 -14.64
C GLU A 178 1.23 -12.39 -13.34
N GLY A 179 0.38 -13.41 -13.19
CA GLY A 179 0.28 -14.22 -11.99
C GLY A 179 -1.16 -14.65 -11.72
N ALA A 180 -1.36 -15.53 -10.74
CA ALA A 180 -2.69 -15.90 -10.27
C ALA A 180 -3.24 -14.80 -9.36
N PHE A 181 -4.49 -14.36 -9.58
CA PHE A 181 -5.19 -13.43 -8.71
C PHE A 181 -6.70 -13.62 -8.79
N SER A 182 -7.41 -13.21 -7.74
CA SER A 182 -8.86 -12.97 -7.75
C SER A 182 -9.13 -11.47 -7.78
N ALA A 183 -10.28 -11.07 -8.32
CA ALA A 183 -10.73 -9.69 -8.28
C ALA A 183 -12.17 -9.62 -7.78
N ALA A 184 -12.44 -8.69 -6.87
CA ALA A 184 -13.75 -8.45 -6.27
C ALA A 184 -14.04 -6.94 -6.23
N GLY A 185 -15.31 -6.54 -6.29
CA GLY A 185 -15.74 -5.14 -6.32
C GLY A 185 -17.13 -4.94 -5.79
#